data_AF-A0A1I4S6L8-F1
#
_entry.id   AF-A0A1I4S6L8-F1
#
_cell.length_a   1.000
_cell.length_b   1.000
_cell.length_c   1.000
_cell.angle_alpha   90.00
_cell.angle_beta   90.00
_cell.angle_gamma   90.00
#
_symmetry.space_group_name_H-M   'P 1'
#
loop_
_entity.id
_entity.type
_entity.pdbx_description
1 polymer ?
#
loop_
_entity_poly.entity_id
_entity_poly.type
_entity_poly.pdbx_seq_one_letter_code
_entity_poly.pdbx_strand_id
1 'polypeptide(L)'
;MIWGKLDEISDEYHNLYQVMFWAFPPHAAPCFSSFLYSILGPEGGIGGDPGWLIEEVDSELTERTYAVWTDLDELCSDPEEVNYTEKEVRAAACDVLRALADAFPEQATHAWSVIERFQLTGSVPSRFWRPAARLVH
;
A
#
# COMPACT_ATOMS: atom_id res chain seq x y z
N MET A 1 4.49 1.64 -16.05
CA MET A 1 3.13 1.72 -15.47
C MET A 1 3.20 1.05 -14.10
N ILE A 2 2.66 1.65 -13.03
CA ILE A 2 2.77 1.10 -11.66
C ILE A 2 2.21 -0.34 -11.58
N TRP A 3 1.16 -0.63 -12.35
CA TRP A 3 0.55 -1.95 -12.49
C TRP A 3 1.54 -3.06 -12.91
N GLY A 4 2.44 -2.79 -13.87
CA GLY A 4 3.42 -3.79 -14.32
C GLY A 4 4.53 -4.10 -13.30
N LYS A 5 4.52 -3.44 -12.13
CA LYS A 5 5.39 -3.76 -11.00
C LYS A 5 4.68 -4.61 -9.93
N LEU A 6 3.35 -4.67 -9.95
CA LEU A 6 2.58 -5.58 -9.08
C LEU A 6 2.79 -7.04 -9.50
N ASP A 7 3.01 -7.29 -10.81
CA ASP A 7 3.35 -8.61 -11.36
C ASP A 7 4.71 -9.17 -10.85
N GLU A 8 5.55 -8.31 -10.28
CA GLU A 8 6.86 -8.70 -9.71
C GLU A 8 6.78 -8.98 -8.20
N ILE A 9 5.62 -8.78 -7.58
CA ILE A 9 5.35 -9.05 -6.16
C ILE A 9 5.01 -10.53 -6.03
N SER A 10 5.56 -11.19 -5.01
CA SER A 10 5.20 -12.58 -4.73
C SER A 10 3.71 -12.69 -4.43
N ASP A 11 3.09 -13.79 -4.86
CA ASP A 11 1.65 -14.05 -4.69
C ASP A 11 1.17 -13.81 -3.24
N GLU A 12 2.01 -14.14 -2.25
CA GLU A 12 1.78 -13.91 -0.81
C GLU A 12 1.48 -12.45 -0.42
N TYR A 13 2.03 -11.46 -1.14
CA TYR A 13 1.85 -10.03 -0.84
C TYR A 13 1.00 -9.30 -1.88
N HIS A 14 0.53 -10.01 -2.92
CA HIS A 14 -0.19 -9.39 -4.03
C HIS A 14 -1.44 -8.64 -3.54
N ASN A 15 -2.23 -9.29 -2.67
CA ASN A 15 -3.44 -8.72 -2.08
C ASN A 15 -3.12 -7.44 -1.27
N LEU A 16 -2.12 -7.48 -0.39
CA LEU A 16 -1.70 -6.31 0.39
C LEU A 16 -1.31 -5.12 -0.48
N TYR A 17 -0.47 -5.34 -1.50
CA TYR A 17 -0.02 -4.24 -2.36
C TYR A 17 -1.12 -3.70 -3.26
N GLN A 18 -2.04 -4.56 -3.70
CA GLN A 18 -3.21 -4.16 -4.46
C GLN A 18 -4.13 -3.27 -3.61
N VAL A 19 -4.45 -3.68 -2.39
CA VAL A 19 -5.27 -2.86 -1.48
C VAL A 19 -4.58 -1.56 -1.14
N MET A 20 -3.28 -1.58 -0.87
CA MET A 20 -2.52 -0.35 -0.62
C MET A 20 -2.56 0.60 -1.82
N PHE A 21 -2.48 0.09 -3.04
CA PHE A 21 -2.61 0.93 -4.23
C PHE A 21 -3.99 1.60 -4.32
N TRP A 22 -5.06 0.87 -4.02
CA TRP A 22 -6.42 1.43 -3.97
C TRP A 22 -6.63 2.40 -2.81
N ALA A 23 -5.98 2.17 -1.67
CA ALA A 23 -5.99 3.08 -0.53
C ALA A 23 -5.27 4.41 -0.84
N PHE A 24 -4.29 4.41 -1.75
CA PHE A 24 -3.54 5.62 -2.14
C PHE A 24 -3.76 6.00 -3.61
N PRO A 25 -4.99 6.38 -4.02
CA PRO A 25 -5.23 6.74 -5.40
C PRO A 25 -4.51 8.07 -5.71
N PRO A 26 -3.87 8.23 -6.89
CA PRO A 26 -3.01 9.39 -7.17
C PRO A 26 -3.70 10.75 -6.96
N HIS A 27 -4.97 10.86 -7.36
CA HIS A 27 -5.72 12.12 -7.24
C HIS A 27 -6.05 12.50 -5.79
N ALA A 28 -5.85 11.62 -4.81
CA ALA A 28 -6.11 11.84 -3.40
C ALA A 28 -4.83 12.06 -2.58
N ALA A 29 -3.72 12.47 -3.22
CA ALA A 29 -2.45 12.70 -2.51
C ALA A 29 -2.59 13.48 -1.20
N PRO A 30 -3.32 14.61 -1.11
CA PRO A 30 -3.52 15.34 0.14
C PRO A 30 -4.13 14.52 1.31
N CYS A 31 -4.81 13.41 1.01
CA CYS A 31 -5.50 12.55 1.95
C CYS A 31 -4.66 11.35 2.43
N PHE A 32 -3.47 11.11 1.85
CA PHE A 32 -2.64 9.94 2.19
C PHE A 32 -2.31 9.84 3.69
N SER A 33 -2.09 10.98 4.35
CA SER A 33 -1.91 11.00 5.81
C SER A 33 -3.15 10.49 6.55
N SER A 34 -4.35 10.90 6.11
CA SER A 34 -5.61 10.48 6.73
C SER A 34 -5.82 8.98 6.59
N PHE A 35 -5.55 8.43 5.40
CA PHE A 35 -5.67 7.00 5.15
C PHE A 35 -4.73 6.19 6.04
N LEU A 36 -3.47 6.60 6.17
CA LEU A 36 -2.55 5.95 7.10
C LEU A 36 -2.95 6.11 8.57
N TYR A 37 -3.57 7.23 8.96
CA TYR A 37 -4.12 7.36 10.31
C TYR A 37 -5.28 6.40 10.55
N SER A 38 -6.15 6.17 9.56
CA SER A 38 -7.22 5.18 9.71
C SER A 38 -6.66 3.76 9.80
N ILE A 39 -5.62 3.42 9.02
CA ILE A 39 -4.98 2.09 9.05
C ILE A 39 -4.17 1.87 10.33
N LEU A 40 -3.21 2.75 10.64
CA LEU A 40 -2.22 2.55 11.70
C LEU A 40 -2.62 3.20 13.04
N GLY A 41 -3.65 4.04 13.03
CA GLY A 41 -4.15 4.73 14.20
C GLY A 41 -5.21 3.93 14.96
N PRO A 42 -5.90 4.56 15.92
CA PRO A 42 -6.85 3.87 16.79
C PRO A 42 -8.10 3.34 16.09
N GLU A 43 -8.42 3.84 14.89
CA GLU A 43 -9.52 3.31 14.08
C GLU A 43 -9.23 1.89 13.61
N GLY A 44 -7.94 1.58 13.39
CA GLY A 44 -7.48 0.25 13.05
C GLY A 44 -8.14 -0.28 11.78
N GLY A 45 -8.50 0.56 10.82
CA GLY A 45 -9.04 0.06 9.56
C GLY A 45 -9.66 1.09 8.63
N ILE A 46 -9.70 0.74 7.35
CA ILE A 46 -10.34 1.50 6.29
C ILE A 46 -10.68 0.57 5.13
N GLY A 47 -11.78 0.86 4.44
CA GLY A 47 -12.17 0.17 3.21
C GLY A 47 -12.74 1.14 2.18
N GLY A 48 -12.96 0.64 0.96
CA GLY A 48 -13.44 1.46 -0.15
C GLY A 48 -13.91 0.67 -1.36
N ASP A 49 -14.40 1.40 -2.36
CA ASP A 49 -14.77 0.91 -3.69
C ASP A 49 -13.47 0.67 -4.53
N PRO A 50 -13.31 -0.42 -5.30
CA PRO A 50 -14.31 -1.40 -5.76
C PRO A 50 -14.63 -2.56 -4.79
N GLY A 51 -14.35 -2.43 -3.50
CA GLY A 51 -14.55 -3.48 -2.50
C GLY A 51 -13.22 -3.98 -1.97
N TRP A 52 -12.66 -3.25 -1.00
CA TRP A 52 -11.45 -3.67 -0.27
C TRP A 52 -11.52 -3.21 1.17
N LEU A 53 -10.78 -3.89 2.04
CA LEU A 53 -10.69 -3.59 3.46
C LEU A 53 -9.28 -3.91 3.98
N ILE A 54 -8.77 -3.05 4.85
CA ILE A 54 -7.68 -3.34 5.78
C ILE A 54 -8.23 -3.08 7.16
N GLU A 55 -8.12 -4.05 8.06
CA GLU A 55 -8.51 -3.87 9.47
C GLU A 55 -7.51 -4.54 10.42
N GLU A 56 -7.21 -3.88 11.53
CA GLU A 56 -6.43 -4.38 12.64
C GLU A 56 -7.27 -5.45 13.33
N VAL A 57 -6.75 -6.67 13.35
CA VAL A 57 -7.37 -7.80 14.05
C VAL A 57 -6.65 -8.02 15.36
N ASP A 58 -7.44 -8.26 16.41
CA ASP A 58 -6.93 -8.50 17.75
C ASP A 58 -6.01 -9.72 17.73
N SER A 59 -4.73 -9.47 17.96
CA SER A 59 -3.70 -10.48 18.02
C SER A 59 -3.21 -10.55 19.45
N GLU A 60 -3.21 -11.73 20.06
CA GLU A 60 -2.57 -11.97 21.36
C GLU A 60 -1.04 -11.75 21.30
N LEU A 61 -0.50 -11.44 20.12
CA LEU A 61 0.90 -11.17 19.86
C LEU A 61 1.29 -9.74 20.22
N THR A 62 2.59 -9.54 20.46
CA THR A 62 3.18 -8.22 20.73
C THR A 62 3.21 -7.28 19.52
N GLU A 63 2.87 -7.77 18.33
CA GLU A 63 2.87 -7.02 17.07
C GLU A 63 1.44 -6.99 16.50
N ARG A 64 0.99 -5.79 16.09
CA ARG A 64 -0.33 -5.62 15.47
C ARG A 64 -0.40 -6.41 14.17
N THR A 65 -1.55 -7.02 13.95
CA THR A 65 -1.84 -7.82 12.75
C THR A 65 -3.03 -7.20 12.03
N TYR A 66 -3.00 -7.23 10.70
CA TYR A 66 -4.01 -6.64 9.85
C TYR A 66 -4.57 -7.69 8.92
N ALA A 67 -5.89 -7.91 8.99
CA ALA A 67 -6.61 -8.65 7.97
C ALA A 67 -6.81 -7.74 6.75
N VAL A 68 -6.48 -8.26 5.58
CA VAL A 68 -6.62 -7.55 4.31
C VAL A 68 -7.49 -8.36 3.38
N TRP A 69 -8.48 -7.69 2.81
CA TRP A 69 -9.54 -8.28 2.03
C TRP A 69 -9.76 -7.52 0.73
N THR A 70 -10.03 -8.25 -0.34
CA THR A 70 -10.45 -7.71 -1.64
C THR A 70 -11.62 -8.48 -2.20
N ASP A 71 -12.65 -7.75 -2.63
CA ASP A 71 -13.71 -8.27 -3.48
C ASP A 71 -13.22 -8.23 -4.93
N LEU A 72 -12.56 -9.30 -5.37
CA LEU A 72 -12.17 -9.44 -6.77
C LEU A 72 -13.17 -10.24 -7.59
N ASP A 73 -14.41 -10.36 -7.13
CA ASP A 73 -15.47 -11.08 -7.84
C ASP A 73 -16.03 -10.29 -9.04
N GLU A 74 -15.19 -10.15 -10.07
CA GLU A 74 -15.59 -10.61 -11.42
C GLU A 74 -15.21 -12.10 -11.65
N LEU A 75 -14.50 -12.76 -10.72
CA LEU A 75 -13.90 -14.09 -10.92
C LEU A 75 -14.23 -15.14 -9.84
N CYS A 76 -15.48 -15.25 -9.39
CA CYS A 76 -16.06 -16.38 -8.62
C CYS A 76 -15.08 -17.20 -7.72
N SER A 77 -14.28 -16.52 -6.91
CA SER A 77 -13.31 -17.14 -6.01
C SER A 77 -13.59 -16.59 -4.62
N ASP A 78 -13.68 -17.45 -3.61
CA ASP A 78 -13.87 -17.00 -2.23
C ASP A 78 -12.82 -15.91 -1.92
N PRO A 79 -13.23 -14.72 -1.45
CA PRO A 79 -12.30 -13.61 -1.29
C PRO A 79 -11.23 -13.99 -0.26
N GLU A 80 -9.96 -13.93 -0.68
CA GLU A 80 -8.82 -14.31 0.16
C GLU A 80 -8.57 -13.23 1.20
N GLU A 81 -9.10 -13.43 2.41
CA GLU A 81 -8.65 -12.72 3.60
C GLU A 81 -7.27 -13.23 4.00
N VAL A 82 -6.27 -12.35 4.01
CA VAL A 82 -4.89 -12.67 4.39
C VAL A 82 -4.44 -11.72 5.49
N ASN A 83 -3.76 -12.27 6.50
CA ASN A 83 -3.24 -11.52 7.63
C ASN A 83 -1.79 -11.10 7.40
N TYR A 84 -1.49 -9.83 7.66
CA TYR A 84 -0.15 -9.25 7.54
C TYR A 84 0.25 -8.55 8.84
N THR A 85 1.53 -8.52 9.15
CA THR A 85 2.00 -7.77 10.32
C THR A 85 2.04 -6.27 10.06
N GLU A 86 2.02 -5.45 11.11
CA GLU A 86 2.18 -3.98 10.98
C GLU A 86 3.43 -3.61 10.18
N LYS A 87 4.51 -4.36 10.36
CA LYS A 87 5.76 -4.16 9.61
C LYS A 87 5.55 -4.32 8.11
N GLU A 88 4.82 -5.35 7.69
CA GLU A 88 4.53 -5.63 6.28
C GLU A 88 3.61 -4.57 5.68
N VAL A 89 2.56 -4.19 6.42
CA VAL A 89 1.64 -3.09 6.05
C VAL A 89 2.39 -1.78 5.85
N ARG A 90 3.29 -1.42 6.78
CA ARG A 90 4.13 -0.22 6.68
C ARG A 90 5.09 -0.28 5.49
N ALA A 91 5.65 -1.45 5.20
CA ALA A 91 6.55 -1.64 4.08
C ALA A 91 5.82 -1.49 2.74
N ALA A 92 4.65 -2.11 2.59
CA ALA A 92 3.81 -1.97 1.41
C ALA A 92 3.37 -0.50 1.20
N ALA A 93 2.94 0.19 2.25
CA ALA A 93 2.61 1.62 2.16
C ALA A 93 3.81 2.48 1.72
N CYS A 94 5.01 2.20 2.24
CA CYS A 94 6.23 2.90 1.81
C CYS A 94 6.50 2.72 0.32
N ASP A 95 6.45 1.47 -0.14
CA ASP A 95 6.79 1.10 -1.51
C ASP A 95 5.75 1.65 -2.52
N VAL A 96 4.47 1.63 -2.16
CA VAL A 96 3.39 2.23 -2.97
C VAL A 96 3.54 3.75 -3.05
N LEU A 97 3.77 4.43 -1.93
CA LEU A 97 3.97 5.89 -1.93
C LEU A 97 5.21 6.31 -2.74
N ARG A 98 6.29 5.53 -2.69
CA ARG A 98 7.46 5.72 -3.58
C ARG A 98 7.08 5.54 -5.05
N ALA A 99 6.27 4.53 -5.37
CA ALA A 99 5.85 4.26 -6.74
C ALA A 99 5.02 5.40 -7.30
N LEU A 100 4.12 5.93 -6.48
CA LEU A 100 3.30 7.09 -6.80
C LEU A 100 4.16 8.34 -7.00
N ALA A 101 5.13 8.59 -6.12
CA ALA A 101 6.05 9.72 -6.26
C ALA A 101 6.86 9.67 -7.57
N ASP A 102 7.31 8.48 -7.97
CA ASP A 102 8.05 8.28 -9.21
C ASP A 102 7.18 8.45 -10.46
N ALA A 103 5.92 8.00 -10.40
CA ALA A 103 5.00 8.06 -11.54
C ALA A 103 4.30 9.43 -11.69
N PHE A 104 4.10 10.14 -10.58
CA PHE A 104 3.37 11.40 -10.49
C PHE A 104 4.23 12.46 -9.76
N PRO A 105 5.19 13.10 -10.46
CA PRO A 105 6.12 14.03 -9.84
C PRO A 105 5.46 15.19 -9.08
N GLU A 106 4.26 15.59 -9.49
CA GLU A 106 3.46 16.63 -8.82
C GLU A 106 2.96 16.22 -7.43
N GLN A 107 2.90 14.91 -7.14
CA GLN A 107 2.49 14.35 -5.85
C GLN A 107 3.68 13.91 -4.99
N ALA A 108 4.89 13.86 -5.57
CA ALA A 108 6.08 13.31 -4.93
C ALA A 108 6.37 13.97 -3.57
N THR A 109 6.31 15.30 -3.48
CA THR A 109 6.54 16.03 -2.23
C THR A 109 5.59 15.57 -1.12
N HIS A 110 4.31 15.33 -1.45
CA HIS A 110 3.35 14.87 -0.46
C HIS A 110 3.63 13.43 -0.04
N ALA A 111 3.88 12.53 -1.00
CA ALA A 111 4.20 11.14 -0.73
C ALA A 111 5.46 11.00 0.17
N TRP A 112 6.52 11.75 -0.13
CA TRP A 112 7.74 11.77 0.70
C TRP A 112 7.50 12.33 2.10
N SER A 113 6.71 13.40 2.22
CA SER A 113 6.34 13.96 3.52
C SER A 113 5.57 12.96 4.38
N VAL A 114 4.69 12.16 3.77
CA VAL A 114 3.93 11.11 4.46
C VAL A 114 4.85 9.98 4.91
N ILE A 115 5.76 9.51 4.04
CA ILE A 115 6.76 8.49 4.38
C ILE A 115 7.58 8.91 5.60
N GLU A 116 8.07 10.16 5.63
CA GLU A 116 8.81 10.69 6.79
C GLU A 116 7.94 10.79 8.05
N ARG A 117 6.74 11.36 7.94
CA ARG A 117 5.83 11.59 9.07
C ARG A 117 5.46 10.29 9.79
N PHE A 118 5.22 9.23 9.04
CA PHE A 118 4.83 7.92 9.58
C PHE A 118 6.02 6.98 9.79
N GLN A 119 7.24 7.44 9.52
CA GLN A 119 8.47 6.66 9.62
C GLN A 119 8.37 5.33 8.85
N LEU A 120 7.78 5.38 7.65
CA LEU A 120 7.57 4.18 6.85
C LEU A 120 8.91 3.66 6.33
N THR A 121 9.16 2.37 6.54
CA THR A 121 10.35 1.69 6.05
C THR A 121 9.93 0.65 5.04
N GLY A 122 10.32 0.87 3.78
CA GLY A 122 10.03 -0.08 2.70
C GLY A 122 10.83 -1.37 2.82
N SER A 123 10.46 -2.33 2.00
CA SER A 123 11.17 -3.59 1.80
C SER A 123 12.46 -3.32 1.01
N VAL A 124 13.63 -3.16 1.62
CA VAL A 124 14.86 -2.71 0.91
C VAL A 124 15.95 -3.81 0.93
N PRO A 125 16.70 -4.08 -0.18
CA PRO A 125 17.18 -3.10 -1.15
C PRO A 125 16.92 -3.34 -2.65
N SER A 126 16.39 -2.30 -3.29
CA SER A 126 16.81 -1.75 -4.60
C SER A 126 16.84 -2.64 -5.86
N ARG A 127 16.26 -3.85 -5.88
CA ARG A 127 16.23 -4.66 -7.11
C ARG A 127 15.04 -4.42 -8.05
N PHE A 128 13.98 -3.77 -7.60
CA PHE A 128 12.79 -3.50 -8.42
C PHE A 128 12.67 -2.04 -8.90
N TRP A 129 13.68 -1.22 -8.59
CA TRP A 129 13.66 0.21 -8.86
C TRP A 129 14.76 0.57 -9.86
N ARG A 130 14.49 0.37 -11.14
CA ARG A 130 15.15 1.20 -12.16
C ARG A 130 14.39 2.52 -12.23
N PRO A 131 15.06 3.67 -12.03
CA PRO A 131 14.48 4.94 -12.44
C PRO A 131 14.14 4.79 -13.92
N ALA A 132 12.93 5.18 -14.32
CA ALA A 132 12.66 5.41 -15.73
C ALA A 132 13.72 6.44 -16.17
N ALA A 133 14.68 5.98 -16.97
CA ALA A 133 15.67 6.85 -17.56
C ALA A 133 14.89 7.97 -18.23
N ARG A 134 15.16 9.22 -17.83
CA ARG A 134 14.68 10.40 -18.53
C ARG A 134 15.06 10.21 -20.00
N LEU A 135 14.08 9.86 -20.83
CA LEU A 135 14.20 10.02 -22.27
C LEU A 135 14.15 11.51 -22.53
N VAL A 136 15.31 12.13 -22.41
CA VAL A 136 15.62 13.38 -23.09
C VAL A 136 15.91 12.97 -24.53
N HIS A 137 14.98 13.25 -25.44
CA HIS A 137 15.25 13.71 -26.80
C HIS A 137 13.96 14.19 -27.46
#